data_AF-A0A954BCR1-F1
#
_entry.id   AF-A0A954BCR1-F1
#
_cell.length_a   1.000
_cell.length_b   1.000
_cell.length_c   1.000
_cell.angle_alpha   90.00
_cell.angle_beta   90.00
_cell.angle_gamma   90.00
#
_symmetry.space_group_name_H-M   'P 1'
#
loop_
_entity.id
_entity.type
_entity.pdbx_description
1 polymer ?
#
loop_
_entity_poly.entity_id
_entity_poly.type
_entity_poly.pdbx_seq_one_letter_code
_entity_poly.pdbx_strand_id
1 'polypeptide(L)' 'MSKKDRYAEVAKEIASVVGDEPNLVARMATVSNLLHHAFDYYFWTGFYVVDPDKPDELVIGPYQGTLG' A
#
# COMPACT_ATOMS: atom_id res chain seq x y z
N MET A 1 -21.15 -1.51 8.47
CA MET A 1 -20.22 -0.54 7.86
C MET A 1 -20.12 -0.82 6.37
N SER A 2 -20.31 0.15 5.49
CA SER A 2 -20.26 -0.09 4.04
C SER A 2 -18.82 -0.16 3.52
N LYS A 3 -18.61 -0.72 2.33
CA LYS A 3 -17.30 -0.70 1.65
C LYS A 3 -16.76 0.73 1.52
N LYS A 4 -17.64 1.70 1.22
CA LYS A 4 -17.31 3.12 1.10
C LYS A 4 -16.81 3.69 2.43
N ASP A 5 -17.51 3.38 3.52
CA ASP A 5 -17.11 3.85 4.85
C ASP A 5 -15.73 3.29 5.24
N ARG A 6 -15.44 2.03 4.85
CA ARG A 6 -14.15 1.39 5.15
C ARG A 6 -12.99 2.03 4.40
N TYR A 7 -13.19 2.35 3.13
CA TYR A 7 -12.19 3.13 2.40
C TYR A 7 -12.00 4.53 3.00
N ALA A 8 -13.06 5.18 3.44
CA ALA A 8 -12.95 6.51 4.04
C ALA A 8 -12.20 6.49 5.37
N GLU A 9 -12.36 5.44 6.18
CA GLU A 9 -11.62 5.22 7.42
C GLU A 9 -10.13 4.94 7.15
N VAL A 10 -9.81 3.92 6.35
CA VAL A 10 -8.42 3.55 6.08
C VAL A 10 -7.65 4.67 5.39
N ALA A 11 -8.31 5.49 4.55
CA ALA A 11 -7.67 6.65 3.93
C ALA A 11 -7.24 7.71 4.97
N LYS A 12 -8.02 7.91 6.04
CA LYS A 12 -7.65 8.81 7.13
C LYS A 12 -6.48 8.26 7.93
N GLU A 13 -6.50 6.96 8.23
CA GLU A 13 -5.40 6.28 8.92
C GLU A 13 -4.11 6.38 8.12
N ILE A 14 -4.15 6.06 6.83
CA ILE A 14 -3.01 6.20 5.92
C ILE A 14 -2.47 7.63 5.94
N ALA A 15 -3.33 8.63 5.76
CA ALA A 15 -2.92 10.03 5.73
C ALA A 15 -2.25 10.47 7.05
N SER A 16 -2.73 9.97 8.20
CA SER A 16 -2.17 10.30 9.51
C SER A 16 -0.75 9.78 9.74
N VAL A 17 -0.38 8.66 9.11
CA VAL A 17 0.96 8.06 9.27
C VAL A 17 1.91 8.52 8.16
N VAL A 18 1.41 8.60 6.92
CA VAL A 18 2.21 8.91 5.73
C VAL A 18 2.56 10.40 5.65
N GLY A 19 1.74 11.29 6.24
CA GLY A 19 1.93 12.74 6.15
C GLY A 19 3.29 13.23 6.65
N ASP A 20 3.83 12.59 7.68
CA ASP A 20 5.07 12.99 8.35
C ASP A 20 6.29 12.12 7.98
N GLU A 21 6.10 11.07 7.16
CA GLU A 21 7.16 10.12 6.80
C GLU A 21 7.84 10.51 5.47
N PRO A 22 9.12 10.93 5.47
CA PRO A 22 9.82 11.29 4.23
C PRO A 22 10.23 10.08 3.37
N ASN A 23 10.39 8.89 3.95
CA ASN A 23 10.90 7.73 3.24
C ASN A 23 9.82 7.07 2.38
N LEU A 24 10.00 7.09 1.05
CA LEU A 24 9.03 6.53 0.09
C LEU A 24 8.71 5.05 0.34
N VAL A 25 9.71 4.24 0.69
CA VAL A 25 9.52 2.81 0.97
C VAL A 25 8.68 2.61 2.24
N ALA A 26 8.97 3.36 3.30
CA ALA A 26 8.18 3.32 4.53
C ALA A 26 6.73 3.73 4.29
N ARG A 27 6.49 4.78 3.48
CA ARG A 27 5.14 5.19 3.08
C ARG A 27 4.40 4.07 2.33
N MET A 28 5.04 3.45 1.33
CA MET A 28 4.44 2.35 0.57
C MET A 28 4.13 1.14 1.46
N ALA A 29 5.05 0.78 2.37
CA ALA A 29 4.85 -0.33 3.30
C ALA A 29 3.67 -0.07 4.26
N THR A 30 3.54 1.15 4.77
CA THR A 30 2.40 1.55 5.62
C THR A 30 1.09 1.49 4.86
N VAL A 31 1.05 2.02 3.63
CA VAL A 31 -0.16 1.99 2.80
C VAL A 31 -0.58 0.56 2.49
N SER A 32 0.37 -0.30 2.09
CA SER A 32 0.05 -1.69 1.77
C SER A 32 -0.45 -2.45 3.00
N ASN A 33 0.16 -2.24 4.17
CA ASN A 33 -0.27 -2.83 5.43
C ASN A 33 -1.69 -2.44 5.83
N LEU A 34 -1.97 -1.14 5.92
CA LEU A 34 -3.28 -0.65 6.36
C LEU A 34 -4.38 -1.07 5.38
N LEU A 35 -4.11 -1.01 4.07
CA LEU A 35 -5.10 -1.39 3.07
C LEU A 35 -5.35 -2.90 3.04
N HIS A 36 -4.32 -3.73 3.20
CA HIS A 36 -4.44 -5.18 3.23
C HIS A 36 -5.34 -5.64 4.39
N HIS A 37 -5.09 -5.12 5.59
CA HIS A 37 -5.84 -5.50 6.78
C HIS A 37 -7.20 -4.81 6.92
N ALA A 38 -7.50 -3.80 6.10
CA ALA A 38 -8.83 -3.19 6.07
C ALA A 38 -9.90 -4.09 5.43
N PHE A 39 -9.50 -5.14 4.70
CA PHE A 39 -10.41 -6.03 3.97
C PHE A 39 -9.95 -7.50 4.05
N ASP A 40 -10.78 -8.35 4.67
CA ASP A 40 -10.44 -9.76 4.93
C ASP A 40 -10.25 -10.63 3.66
N TYR A 41 -10.66 -10.15 2.49
CA TYR A 41 -10.66 -10.90 1.24
C TYR A 41 -9.50 -10.52 0.30
N TYR A 42 -8.61 -9.62 0.71
CA TYR A 42 -7.42 -9.30 -0.07
C TYR A 42 -6.34 -10.36 0.11
N PHE A 43 -6.01 -11.03 -0.99
CA PHE A 43 -4.90 -12.00 -1.02
C PHE A 43 -3.54 -11.31 -1.15
N TRP A 44 -3.48 -10.21 -1.91
CA TRP A 44 -2.26 -9.45 -2.14
C TRP A 44 -2.57 -7.97 -2.24
N THR A 45 -1.73 -7.13 -1.65
CA THR A 45 -1.88 -5.66 -1.68
C THR A 45 -0.51 -5.02 -1.64
N GLY A 46 -0.18 -4.20 -2.63
CA GLY A 46 1.16 -3.62 -2.74
C GLY A 46 1.33 -2.79 -3.99
N PHE A 47 2.60 -2.50 -4.30
CA PHE A 47 2.99 -1.61 -5.38
C PHE A 47 3.90 -2.32 -6.37
N TYR A 48 3.81 -1.89 -7.62
CA TYR A 48 4.90 -2.00 -8.58
C TYR A 48 5.50 -0.62 -8.77
N VAL A 49 6.82 -0.54 -8.82
CA VAL A 49 7.57 0.70 -9.04
C VAL A 49 8.38 0.58 -10.32
N VAL A 50 8.59 1.70 -11.00
CA VAL A 50 9.44 1.75 -12.20
C VAL A 50 10.88 1.45 -11.79
N ASP A 51 11.54 0.57 -12.52
CA ASP A 51 12.96 0.30 -12.32
C ASP A 51 13.78 1.54 -12.73
N PRO A 52 14.64 2.08 -11.83
CA PRO A 52 15.42 3.27 -12.12
C PRO A 52 16.44 3.09 -13.26
N ASP A 53 16.92 1.87 -13.49
CA ASP A 53 17.88 1.54 -14.55
C ASP A 53 17.17 1.10 -15.85
N LYS A 54 15.87 0.78 -15.77
CA LYS A 54 15.06 0.31 -16.89
C LYS A 54 13.65 0.92 -16.85
N PRO A 55 13.46 2.13 -17.40
CA PRO A 55 12.23 2.91 -17.22
C PRO A 55 10.96 2.27 -17.82
N ASP A 56 11.11 1.28 -18.71
CA ASP A 56 10.01 0.52 -19.32
C ASP A 56 9.67 -0.77 -18.53
N GLU A 57 10.36 -1.06 -17.43
CA GLU A 57 10.13 -2.22 -16.58
C GLU A 57 9.53 -1.82 -15.22
N LEU A 58 8.65 -2.69 -14.71
CA LEU A 58 8.08 -2.59 -13.37
C LEU A 58 8.67 -3.68 -12.47
N VAL A 59 9.17 -3.28 -11.32
CA VAL A 59 9.67 -4.18 -10.27
C VAL A 59 8.77 -4.14 -9.05
N ILE A 60 8.74 -5.22 -8.29
CA ILE A 60 7.91 -5.34 -7.09
C ILE A 60 8.40 -4.38 -6.01
N GLY A 61 7.50 -3.53 -5.52
CA GLY A 61 7.70 -2.68 -4.36
C GLY A 61 7.18 -3.34 -3.07
N PRO A 62 7.07 -2.58 -1.97
CA PRO A 62 6.50 -3.09 -0.73
C PRO A 62 5.07 -3.64 -0.92
N TYR A 63 4.81 -4.80 -0.33
CA TYR A 63 3.53 -5.49 -0.43
C TYR A 63 3.21 -6.29 0.84
N GLN A 64 1.95 -6.68 0.98
CA GLN A 64 1.44 -7.66 1.94
C GLN A 64 0.73 -8.79 1.21
N GLY A 65 0.86 -10.00 1.76
CA GLY A 65 0.38 -11.24 1.17
C GLY A 65 1.50 -12.24 0.96
N THR A 66 1.15 -13.42 0.46
CA THR A 66 2.15 -14.45 0.15
C THR A 66 2.83 -14.19 -1.18
N LEU A 67 4.04 -14.72 -1.34
CA LEU A 67 4.70 -14.80 -2.65
C LEU A 67 3.79 -15.62 -3.59
N GLY A 68 3.45 -15.05 -4.75
CA GLY A 68 2.79 -15.76 -5.84
C GLY A 68 3.79 -16.44 -6.74
#